data_AF-A0A9D8J8P8-F1
#
_entry.id   AF-A0A9D8J8P8-F1
#
_cell.length_a   1.000
_cell.length_b   1.000
_cell.length_c   1.000
_cell.angle_alpha   90.00
_cell.angle_beta   90.00
_cell.angle_gamma   90.00
#
_symmetry.space_group_name_H-M   'P 1'
#
loop_
_entity.id
_entity.type
_entity.pdbx_description
1 polymer ?
#
loop_
_entity_poly.entity_id
_entity_poly.type
_entity_poly.pdbx_seq_one_letter_code
_entity_poly.pdbx_strand_id
1 'polypeptide(L)'
;EPTPENGFFYRSDHFNFAKVGVPGLYFKLGIEDREKGAEWAKAQAAEFTALHYHKPSDEFRPGTDLRGGVQDLELLFDVGATLARGKHFPNWYATSEFRGARDRSLAEAD
;
A
#
# COMPACT_ATOMS: atom_id res chain seq x y z
N GLU A 1 -7.40 5.30 2.31
CA GLU A 1 -7.31 4.51 3.55
C GLU A 1 -8.56 4.76 4.39
N PRO A 2 -9.39 3.73 4.68
CA PRO A 2 -10.64 3.89 5.43
C PRO A 2 -10.45 3.97 6.95
N THR A 3 -9.29 3.56 7.49
CA THR A 3 -9.03 3.47 8.94
C THR A 3 -7.65 4.04 9.31
N PRO A 4 -7.43 5.36 9.18
CA PRO A 4 -6.14 5.99 9.47
C PRO A 4 -5.66 5.77 10.92
N GLU A 5 -6.58 5.64 11.88
CA GLU A 5 -6.30 5.39 13.30
C GLU A 5 -5.54 4.10 13.57
N ASN A 6 -5.59 3.13 12.64
CA ASN A 6 -4.83 1.89 12.74
C ASN A 6 -3.34 2.06 12.42
N GLY A 7 -2.94 3.22 11.89
CA GLY A 7 -1.55 3.60 11.69
C GLY A 7 -0.80 2.74 10.67
N PHE A 8 -1.50 2.15 9.70
CA PHE A 8 -0.93 1.13 8.81
C PHE A 8 0.29 1.60 8.01
N PHE A 9 0.29 2.85 7.55
CA PHE A 9 1.45 3.42 6.86
C PHE A 9 2.72 3.36 7.73
N TYR A 10 2.60 3.61 9.04
CA TYR A 10 3.74 3.66 9.98
C TYR A 10 4.25 2.28 10.42
N ARG A 11 3.61 1.19 9.97
CA ARG A 11 3.83 -0.17 10.50
C ARG A 11 4.29 -1.17 9.43
N SER A 12 4.85 -0.67 8.34
CA SER A 12 5.45 -1.47 7.26
C SER A 12 6.80 -0.88 6.86
N ASP A 13 7.59 -1.63 6.08
CA ASP A 13 9.02 -1.35 5.85
C ASP A 13 9.29 -0.01 5.17
N HIS A 14 8.39 0.42 4.28
CA HIS A 14 8.49 1.70 3.56
C HIS A 14 8.59 2.90 4.52
N PHE A 15 8.07 2.78 5.75
CA PHE A 15 8.10 3.87 6.72
C PHE A 15 9.51 4.33 7.08
N ASN A 16 10.47 3.40 7.21
CA ASN A 16 11.85 3.78 7.54
C ASN A 16 12.53 4.54 6.40
N PHE A 17 12.15 4.29 5.15
CA PHE A 17 12.58 5.07 4.00
C PHE A 17 11.91 6.47 3.99
N ALA A 18 10.62 6.53 4.32
CA ALA A 18 9.89 7.80 4.43
C ALA A 18 10.49 8.75 5.49
N LYS A 19 10.98 8.22 6.61
CA LYS A 19 11.67 9.02 7.66
C LYS A 19 12.88 9.79 7.14
N VAL A 20 13.59 9.25 6.16
CA VAL A 20 14.76 9.89 5.53
C VAL A 20 14.41 10.51 4.16
N GLY A 21 13.12 10.74 3.93
CA GLY A 21 12.62 11.50 2.80
C GLY A 21 12.36 10.70 1.53
N VAL A 22 12.68 9.40 1.46
CA VAL A 22 12.40 8.61 0.25
C VAL A 22 10.87 8.46 0.09
N PRO A 23 10.26 8.90 -1.04
CA PRO A 23 8.84 8.75 -1.28
C PRO A 23 8.40 7.29 -1.26
N GLY A 24 7.33 7.00 -0.52
CA GLY A 24 6.78 5.65 -0.36
C GLY A 24 5.34 5.58 -0.85
N LEU A 25 5.02 4.51 -1.57
CA LEU A 25 3.65 4.13 -1.89
C LEU A 25 3.26 2.93 -1.02
N TYR A 26 2.19 3.08 -0.24
CA TYR A 26 1.60 2.00 0.52
C TYR A 26 0.21 1.71 -0.03
N PHE A 27 0.01 0.49 -0.53
CA PHE A 27 -1.27 0.04 -1.06
C PHE A 27 -1.76 -1.17 -0.27
N LYS A 28 -3.07 -1.41 -0.36
CA LYS A 28 -3.78 -2.50 0.29
C LYS A 28 -4.85 -3.02 -0.66
N LEU A 29 -5.40 -4.18 -0.31
CA LEU A 29 -6.58 -4.74 -0.94
C LEU A 29 -7.73 -3.74 -1.00
N GLY A 30 -8.54 -3.84 -2.05
CA GLY A 30 -9.73 -3.01 -2.24
C GLY A 30 -10.76 -3.16 -1.12
N ILE A 31 -11.57 -2.13 -0.93
CA ILE A 31 -12.64 -2.06 0.08
C ILE A 31 -14.04 -2.39 -0.47
N GLU A 32 -14.11 -2.78 -1.75
CA GLU A 32 -15.34 -3.07 -2.47
C GLU A 32 -15.10 -4.23 -3.43
N ASP A 33 -16.02 -5.19 -3.41
CA ASP A 33 -16.08 -6.27 -4.39
C ASP A 33 -16.97 -5.82 -5.56
N ARG A 34 -16.52 -6.03 -6.81
CA ARG A 34 -17.23 -5.54 -8.00
C ARG A 34 -18.60 -6.20 -8.21
N GLU A 35 -18.79 -7.41 -7.70
CA GLU A 35 -20.01 -8.20 -7.90
C GLU A 35 -20.92 -8.13 -6.66
N LYS A 36 -20.32 -8.11 -5.46
CA LYS A 36 -21.01 -8.24 -4.16
C LYS A 36 -21.05 -6.95 -3.34
N GLY A 37 -20.32 -5.92 -3.76
CA GLY A 37 -20.31 -4.59 -3.16
C GLY A 37 -19.45 -4.45 -1.89
N ALA A 38 -19.47 -3.23 -1.33
CA ALA A 38 -18.61 -2.83 -0.20
C ALA A 38 -18.92 -3.57 1.11
N GLU A 39 -20.19 -3.83 1.42
CA GLU A 39 -20.57 -4.50 2.68
C GLU A 39 -20.06 -5.94 2.74
N TRP A 40 -20.13 -6.66 1.61
CA TRP A 40 -19.55 -7.99 1.52
C TRP A 40 -18.02 -7.94 1.70
N ALA A 41 -17.32 -7.03 1.02
CA ALA A 41 -15.87 -6.89 1.12
C ALA A 41 -15.41 -6.56 2.55
N LYS A 42 -16.12 -5.66 3.25
CA LYS A 42 -15.86 -5.36 4.66
C LYS A 42 -16.05 -6.57 5.56
N ALA A 43 -17.11 -7.36 5.34
CA ALA A 43 -17.35 -8.58 6.12
C ALA A 43 -16.22 -9.60 5.93
N GLN A 44 -15.75 -9.80 4.69
CA GLN A 44 -14.60 -10.68 4.41
C GLN A 44 -13.31 -10.19 5.07
N ALA A 45 -13.02 -8.89 5.00
CA ALA A 45 -11.83 -8.31 5.63
C ALA A 45 -11.88 -8.43 7.17
N ALA A 46 -13.06 -8.21 7.76
CA ALA A 46 -13.28 -8.35 9.20
C ALA A 46 -13.13 -9.81 9.66
N GLU A 47 -13.72 -10.76 8.93
CA GLU A 47 -13.57 -12.19 9.20
C GLU A 47 -12.10 -12.62 9.11
N PHE A 48 -11.40 -12.25 8.03
CA PHE A 48 -9.99 -12.56 7.86
C PHE A 48 -9.14 -12.02 9.01
N THR A 49 -9.34 -10.74 9.36
CA THR A 49 -8.61 -10.10 10.46
C THR A 49 -8.88 -10.78 11.80
N ALA A 50 -10.13 -11.16 12.08
CA ALA A 50 -10.52 -11.77 13.34
C ALA A 50 -10.05 -13.24 13.46
N LEU A 51 -10.12 -13.99 12.36
CA LEU A 51 -10.01 -15.46 12.39
C LEU A 51 -8.70 -16.00 11.83
N HIS A 52 -7.99 -15.26 10.98
CA HIS A 52 -6.91 -15.81 10.16
C HIS A 52 -5.60 -15.02 10.19
N TYR A 53 -5.64 -13.69 10.18
CA TYR A 53 -4.44 -12.87 10.17
C TYR A 53 -3.48 -13.23 11.32
N HIS A 54 -2.19 -13.44 10.99
CA HIS A 54 -1.14 -13.86 11.94
C HIS A 54 -1.41 -15.19 12.66
N LYS A 55 -2.16 -16.10 12.04
CA LYS A 55 -2.46 -17.42 12.59
C LYS A 55 -2.05 -18.52 11.61
N PRO A 56 -1.94 -19.78 12.05
CA PRO A 56 -1.61 -20.90 11.16
C PRO A 56 -2.59 -21.08 9.98
N SER A 57 -3.81 -20.56 10.09
CA SER A 57 -4.83 -20.60 9.03
C SER A 57 -4.71 -19.45 8.01
N ASP A 58 -3.67 -18.63 8.11
CA ASP A 58 -3.27 -17.64 7.10
C ASP A 58 -2.57 -18.35 5.93
N GLU A 59 -3.35 -19.13 5.20
CA GLU A 59 -2.89 -19.97 4.10
C GLU A 59 -3.74 -19.74 2.84
N PHE A 60 -3.20 -20.15 1.70
CA PHE A 60 -3.94 -20.12 0.44
C PHE A 60 -5.17 -21.04 0.51
N ARG A 61 -6.33 -20.51 0.14
CA ARG A 61 -7.58 -21.27 0.09
C ARG A 61 -7.94 -21.62 -1.35
N PRO A 62 -8.16 -22.91 -1.67
CA PRO A 62 -8.72 -23.31 -2.95
C PRO A 62 -10.02 -22.54 -3.26
N GLY A 63 -10.15 -22.04 -4.49
CA GLY A 63 -11.31 -21.25 -4.91
C GLY A 63 -11.23 -19.75 -4.59
N THR A 64 -10.13 -19.26 -4.00
CA THR A 64 -9.90 -17.82 -3.86
C THR A 64 -9.87 -17.16 -5.24
N ASP A 65 -10.68 -16.13 -5.43
CA ASP A 65 -10.64 -15.30 -6.64
C ASP A 65 -9.41 -14.39 -6.60
N LEU A 66 -8.44 -14.67 -7.47
CA LEU A 66 -7.18 -13.94 -7.55
C LEU A 66 -7.19 -12.81 -8.59
N ARG A 67 -8.31 -12.57 -9.29
CA ARG A 67 -8.39 -11.53 -10.33
C ARG A 67 -8.02 -10.15 -9.80
N GLY A 68 -8.42 -9.82 -8.57
CA GLY A 68 -8.02 -8.57 -7.90
C GLY A 68 -6.52 -8.50 -7.64
N GLY A 69 -5.91 -9.58 -7.14
CA GLY A 69 -4.46 -9.64 -6.89
C GLY A 69 -3.64 -9.52 -8.18
N VAL A 70 -4.13 -10.04 -9.31
CA VAL A 70 -3.49 -9.84 -10.62
C VAL A 70 -3.48 -8.36 -11.00
N GLN A 71 -4.58 -7.65 -10.79
CA GLN A 71 -4.65 -6.20 -11.08
C GLN A 71 -3.72 -5.38 -10.18
N ASP A 72 -3.58 -5.76 -8.91
CA ASP A 72 -2.62 -5.13 -8.00
C ASP A 72 -1.18 -5.33 -8.48
N LEU A 73 -0.84 -6.52 -8.98
CA LEU A 73 0.47 -6.81 -9.56
C LEU A 73 0.73 -6.01 -10.85
N GLU A 74 -0.25 -5.93 -11.74
CA GLU A 74 -0.18 -5.11 -12.95
C GLU A 74 0.06 -3.64 -12.61
N LEU A 75 -0.70 -3.09 -11.65
CA LEU A 75 -0.53 -1.72 -11.18
C LEU A 75 0.87 -1.47 -10.63
N LEU A 76 1.37 -2.34 -9.75
CA LEU A 76 2.71 -2.20 -9.17
C LEU A 76 3.81 -2.31 -10.23
N PHE A 77 3.65 -3.22 -11.17
CA PHE A 77 4.55 -3.34 -12.31
C PHE A 77 4.57 -2.06 -13.13
N ASP A 78 3.41 -1.49 -13.45
CA ASP A 78 3.31 -0.27 -14.25
C ASP A 78 3.91 0.94 -13.52
N VAL A 79 3.69 1.08 -12.21
CA VAL A 79 4.35 2.10 -11.38
C VAL A 79 5.87 1.94 -11.45
N GLY A 80 6.38 0.74 -11.19
CA GLY A 80 7.81 0.45 -11.22
C GLY A 80 8.43 0.69 -12.61
N ALA A 81 7.78 0.20 -13.66
CA ALA A 81 8.23 0.36 -15.04
C ALA A 81 8.24 1.83 -15.49
N THR A 82 7.23 2.60 -15.10
CA THR A 82 7.15 4.04 -15.38
C THR A 82 8.30 4.79 -14.71
N LEU A 83 8.56 4.51 -13.43
CA LEU A 83 9.67 5.14 -12.70
C LEU A 83 11.04 4.73 -13.24
N ALA A 84 11.23 3.45 -13.59
CA ALA A 84 12.49 2.93 -14.10
C ALA A 84 12.84 3.45 -15.51
N ARG A 85 11.83 3.75 -16.33
CA ARG A 85 12.03 4.28 -17.70
C ARG A 85 11.97 5.80 -17.78
N GLY A 86 11.40 6.45 -16.77
CA GLY A 86 11.28 7.89 -16.67
C GLY A 86 12.53 8.56 -16.10
N LYS A 87 12.55 9.90 -16.17
CA LYS A 87 13.48 10.74 -15.41
C LYS A 87 12.82 11.42 -14.21
N HIS A 88 11.50 11.26 -14.08
CA HIS A 88 10.74 11.87 -13.01
C HIS A 88 10.84 10.99 -11.76
N PHE A 89 11.46 11.54 -10.71
CA PHE A 89 11.45 10.92 -9.40
C PHE A 89 10.29 11.51 -8.58
N PRO A 90 9.47 10.68 -7.91
CA PRO A 90 8.31 11.17 -7.16
C PRO A 90 8.72 12.11 -6.02
N ASN A 91 7.76 12.86 -5.52
CA ASN A 91 7.94 13.71 -4.35
C ASN A 91 6.73 13.58 -3.42
N TRP A 92 6.92 13.95 -2.16
CA TRP A 92 5.83 14.07 -1.20
C TRP A 92 4.95 15.28 -1.51
N TYR A 93 3.64 15.13 -1.26
CA TYR A 93 2.73 16.26 -1.20
C TYR A 93 3.27 17.32 -0.23
N ALA A 94 3.03 18.60 -0.53
CA ALA A 94 3.50 19.70 0.31
C ALA A 94 2.98 19.62 1.77
N THR A 95 1.81 19.01 1.96
CA THR A 95 1.16 18.81 3.27
C THR A 95 1.61 17.54 3.99
N SER A 96 2.44 16.70 3.37
CA SER A 96 2.94 15.48 4.00
C SER A 96 3.97 15.84 5.08
N GLU A 97 3.89 15.17 6.22
CA GLU A 97 4.89 15.27 7.29
C GLU A 97 6.32 14.87 6.82
N PHE A 98 6.42 14.03 5.78
CA PHE A 98 7.71 13.57 5.23
C PHE A 98 8.32 14.56 4.23
N ARG A 99 7.58 15.62 3.84
CA ARG A 99 8.06 16.60 2.86
C ARG A 99 9.35 17.27 3.29
N GLY A 100 9.43 17.71 4.55
CA GLY A 100 10.65 18.36 5.07
C GLY A 100 11.87 17.43 5.09
N ALA A 101 11.67 16.13 5.32
CA ALA A 101 12.76 15.15 5.24
C ALA A 101 13.26 14.97 3.80
N ARG A 102 12.36 15.00 2.82
CA ARG A 102 12.72 14.92 1.40
C ARG A 102 13.43 16.16 0.89
N ASP A 103 12.99 17.35 1.29
CA ASP A 103 13.67 18.59 0.89
C ASP A 103 15.11 18.61 1.42
N ARG A 104 15.35 18.12 2.66
CA ARG A 104 16.71 17.92 3.19
C ARG A 104 17.52 16.89 2.42
N SER A 105 16.95 15.71 2.14
CA SER A 105 17.69 14.65 1.45
C SER A 105 18.03 14.98 -0.01
N LEU A 106 17.26 15.86 -0.66
CA LEU A 106 17.63 16.42 -1.96
C LEU A 106 18.81 17.39 -1.85
N ALA A 107 18.78 18.29 -0.86
CA ALA A 107 19.85 19.28 -0.67
C ALA A 107 21.20 18.66 -0.28
N GLU A 108 21.21 17.47 0.35
CA GLU A 108 22.43 16.73 0.69
C GLU A 108 23.01 15.93 -0.48
N ALA A 109 22.23 15.70 -1.54
CA ALA A 109 22.65 14.94 -2.71
C ALA A 109 23.32 15.80 -3.80
N ASP A 110 23.21 17.13 -3.68
CA ASP A 110 23.86 18.14 -4.52
C ASP A 110 25.23 18.55 -3.96
#